data_AF-D4H103-F1
#
_entry.id   AF-D4H103-F1
#
_cell.length_a   1.000
_cell.length_b   1.000
_cell.length_c   1.000
_cell.angle_alpha   90.00
_cell.angle_beta   90.00
_cell.angle_gamma   90.00
#
_symmetry.space_group_name_H-M   'P 1'
#
loop_
_entity.id
_entity.type
_entity.pdbx_description
1 polymer ?
#
loop_
_entity_poly.entity_id
_entity_poly.type
_entity_poly.pdbx_seq_one_letter_code
_entity_poly.pdbx_strand_id
1 'polypeptide(L)' 'MSEGNFEKKIKNLEEIVEKLESGELDIEETLELFQDGMKLGKDCRKMLDEIEEKVNKVLSAEGSKVETEQLDV' A
#
# COMPACT_ATOMS: atom_id res chain seq x y z
N MET A 1 -6.65 12.33 -1.04
CA MET A 1 -6.62 10.97 -0.49
C MET A 1 -7.40 10.97 0.80
N SER A 2 -8.42 10.12 0.94
CA SER A 2 -9.13 9.91 2.22
C SER A 2 -8.76 8.53 2.76
N GLU A 3 -8.86 8.37 4.08
CA GLU A 3 -8.64 7.11 4.80
C GLU A 3 -9.44 5.95 4.17
N GLY A 4 -10.71 6.18 3.85
CA GLY A 4 -11.55 5.19 3.15
C GLY A 4 -11.10 4.81 1.73
N ASN A 5 -10.23 5.60 1.08
CA ASN A 5 -9.62 5.18 -0.19
C ASN A 5 -8.48 4.18 0.03
N PHE A 6 -7.70 4.37 1.10
CA PHE A 6 -6.64 3.44 1.49
C PHE A 6 -7.23 2.11 1.96
N GLU A 7 -8.21 2.14 2.87
CA GLU A 7 -8.90 0.94 3.36
C GLU A 7 -9.51 0.12 2.23
N LYS A 8 -10.10 0.79 1.23
CA LYS A 8 -10.63 0.10 0.05
C LYS A 8 -9.52 -0.57 -0.77
N LYS A 9 -8.39 0.11 -0.98
CA LYS A 9 -7.28 -0.44 -1.77
C LYS A 9 -6.58 -1.59 -1.07
N ILE A 10 -6.38 -1.50 0.25
CA ILE A 10 -5.76 -2.59 1.01
C ILE A 10 -6.67 -3.81 1.04
N LYS A 11 -7.99 -3.63 1.22
CA LYS A 11 -8.95 -4.73 1.15
C LYS A 11 -8.96 -5.41 -0.22
N ASN A 12 -8.95 -4.63 -1.30
CA ASN A 12 -8.86 -5.19 -2.64
C ASN A 12 -7.56 -5.98 -2.86
N LEU A 13 -6.45 -5.55 -2.25
CA LEU A 13 -5.18 -6.28 -2.32
C LEU A 13 -5.26 -7.61 -1.55
N GLU A 14 -5.87 -7.62 -0.36
CA GLU A 14 -6.13 -8.85 0.41
C GLU A 14 -6.96 -9.85 -0.40
N GLU A 15 -8.04 -9.40 -1.04
CA GLU A 15 -8.88 -10.25 -1.90
C GLU A 15 -8.10 -10.84 -3.10
N ILE A 16 -7.14 -10.10 -3.66
CA ILE A 16 -6.26 -10.60 -4.72
C ILE A 16 -5.32 -11.68 -4.18
N VAL A 17 -4.71 -11.45 -3.01
CA VAL A 17 -3.81 -12.42 -2.38
C VAL A 17 -4.56 -13.70 -2.06
N GLU A 18 -5.76 -13.63 -1.46
CA GLU A 18 -6.60 -14.80 -1.18
C GLU A 18 -6.90 -15.61 -2.45
N LYS A 19 -7.21 -14.93 -3.56
CA LYS A 19 -7.46 -15.60 -4.85
C LYS A 19 -6.20 -16.27 -5.39
N LEU A 20 -5.05 -15.60 -5.33
CA LEU A 20 -3.77 -16.18 -5.77
C LEU A 20 -3.37 -17.39 -4.92
N GLU A 21 -3.66 -17.37 -3.61
CA GLU A 21 -3.39 -18.48 -2.69
C GLU A 21 -4.35 -19.67 -2.86
N SER A 22 -5.55 -19.45 -3.41
CA SER A 22 -6.53 -20.52 -3.64
C SER A 22 -6.03 -21.60 -4.62
N GLY A 23 -5.17 -21.22 -5.57
CA GLY A 23 -4.62 -22.13 -6.58
C GLY A 23 -5.63 -22.64 -7.61
N GLU A 24 -6.85 -22.09 -7.66
CA GLU A 24 -7.92 -22.50 -8.59
C GLU A 24 -7.88 -21.74 -9.94
N LEU A 25 -6.99 -20.76 -10.06
CA LEU A 25 -6.88 -19.85 -11.21
C LEU A 25 -6.06 -20.47 -12.33
N ASP A 26 -6.40 -20.14 -13.57
CA ASP A 26 -5.52 -20.42 -14.69
C ASP A 26 -4.31 -19.47 -14.74
N ILE A 27 -3.37 -19.74 -15.65
CA ILE A 27 -2.12 -18.97 -15.76
C ILE A 27 -2.38 -17.53 -16.21
N GLU A 28 -3.34 -17.28 -17.10
CA GLU A 28 -3.67 -15.93 -17.57
C GLU A 28 -4.30 -15.12 -16.43
N GLU A 29 -5.29 -15.68 -15.74
CA GLU A 29 -5.94 -15.07 -14.58
C GLU A 29 -4.94 -14.79 -13.44
N THR A 30 -4.03 -15.73 -13.17
CA THR A 30 -2.97 -15.56 -12.18
C THR A 30 -2.06 -14.39 -12.54
N LEU A 31 -1.68 -14.26 -13.81
CA LEU A 31 -0.82 -13.17 -14.28
C LEU A 31 -1.52 -11.81 -14.19
N GLU A 32 -2.81 -11.73 -14.53
CA GLU A 32 -3.60 -10.51 -14.40
C GLU A 32 -3.73 -10.08 -12.94
N LEU A 33 -4.14 -11.00 -12.06
CA LEU A 33 -4.27 -10.74 -10.62
C LEU A 33 -2.94 -10.34 -9.99
N PHE A 34 -1.84 -10.95 -10.39
CA PHE A 34 -0.51 -10.57 -9.91
C PHE A 34 -0.14 -9.14 -10.30
N GLN A 35 -0.38 -8.74 -11.56
CA GLN A 35 -0.11 -7.37 -12.02
C GLN A 35 -0.97 -6.34 -11.28
N ASP A 36 -2.25 -6.64 -11.08
CA ASP A 36 -3.17 -5.80 -10.34
C ASP A 36 -2.78 -5.68 -8.87
N GLY A 37 -2.37 -6.79 -8.25
CA GLY A 37 -1.83 -6.83 -6.89
C GLY A 37 -0.58 -5.97 -6.74
N MET A 38 0.38 -6.08 -7.67
CA MET A 38 1.58 -5.23 -7.65
C MET A 38 1.24 -3.74 -7.76
N LYS A 39 0.29 -3.39 -8.63
CA LYS A 39 -0.15 -2.00 -8.82
C LYS A 39 -0.83 -1.46 -7.56
N LEU A 40 -1.74 -2.24 -6.96
CA LEU A 40 -2.42 -1.87 -5.72
C LEU A 40 -1.44 -1.74 -4.55
N GLY A 41 -0.50 -2.66 -4.40
CA GLY A 41 0.55 -2.57 -3.37
C GLY A 41 1.40 -1.31 -3.51
N LYS A 42 1.79 -0.96 -4.74
CA LYS A 42 2.53 0.27 -5.02
C LYS A 42 1.71 1.52 -4.70
N ASP A 43 0.42 1.53 -5.03
CA ASP A 43 -0.48 2.64 -4.71
C ASP A 43 -0.62 2.81 -3.19
N CYS A 44 -0.81 1.72 -2.43
CA CYS A 44 -0.90 1.76 -0.98
C CYS A 44 0.37 2.31 -0.35
N ARG A 45 1.56 1.87 -0.81
CA ARG A 45 2.84 2.38 -0.33
C ARG A 45 2.97 3.89 -0.56
N LYS A 46 2.66 4.35 -1.77
CA LYS A 46 2.69 5.78 -2.09
C LYS A 46 1.77 6.61 -1.19
N MET A 47 0.59 6.09 -0.84
CA MET A 47 -0.31 6.79 0.09
C MET A 47 0.28 6.88 1.50
N LEU A 48 0.94 5.82 1.98
CA LEU A 48 1.63 5.82 3.26
C LEU A 48 2.78 6.83 3.25
N ASP A 49 3.60 6.85 2.20
CA ASP A 49 4.70 7.80 2.04
C ASP A 49 4.18 9.26 2.08
N GLU A 50 3.06 9.55 1.41
CA GLU A 50 2.42 10.88 1.42
C GLU A 50 1.90 11.27 2.82
N ILE A 51 1.44 10.30 3.62
CA ILE A 51 0.99 10.52 5.00
C ILE A 51 2.20 10.75 5.91
N GLU A 52 3.24 9.93 5.78
CA GLU A 52 4.48 10.06 6.54
C GLU A 52 5.12 11.43 6.30
N GLU A 53 5.20 11.89 5.04
CA GLU A 53 5.73 13.20 4.70
C GLU A 53 4.93 14.34 5.36
N LYS A 54 3.59 14.23 5.40
CA LYS A 54 2.72 15.21 6.07
C LYS A 54 2.94 15.21 7.57
N VAL A 55 3.03 14.04 8.18
CA VAL A 55 3.31 13.90 9.62
C VAL A 55 4.67 14.52 9.96
N ASN A 56 5.70 14.21 9.18
CA ASN A 56 7.05 14.77 9.35
C ASN A 56 7.07 16.30 9.19
N LYS A 57 6.30 16.86 8.25
CA LYS A 57 6.15 18.32 8.08
C LYS A 57 5.49 18.98 9.29
N VAL A 58 4.48 18.35 9.90
CA VAL A 58 3.82 18.89 11.09
C VAL A 58 4.78 18.84 12.29
N LEU A 59 5.44 17.70 12.53
CA LEU A 59 6.36 17.52 13.66
C LEU A 59 7.60 18.42 13.58
N SER A 60 8.15 18.60 12.38
CA SER A 60 9.27 19.52 12.14
C SER A 60 8.89 20.99 12.33
N ALA A 61 7.64 21.37 12.03
CA ALA A 61 7.13 22.71 12.33
C ALA A 61 6.96 22.96 13.84
N GLU A 62 6.72 21.92 14.63
CA GLU A 62 6.65 21.97 16.10
C GLU A 62 8.01 21.76 16.81
N GLY A 63 9.11 21.68 16.05
CA GLY A 63 10.48 21.59 16.59
C GLY A 63 10.89 20.20 17.07
N SER A 64 10.08 19.16 16.82
CA SER A 64 10.39 17.77 17.15
C SER A 64 10.93 17.05 15.91
N LYS A 65 12.24 16.81 15.88
CA LYS A 65 12.90 16.04 14.81
C LYS A 65 12.66 14.55 15.07
N VAL A 66 11.76 13.93 14.31
CA VAL A 66 11.58 12.49 14.31
C VAL A 66 12.47 11.90 13.21
N GLU A 67 13.39 11.02 13.60
CA GLU A 67 14.14 10.19 12.66
C GLU A 67 13.20 9.08 12.20
N THR A 68 12.70 9.15 10.96
CA THR A 68 12.02 8.02 10.35
C THR A 68 13.07 7.09 9.74
N GLU A 69 13.23 5.91 10.33
CA GLU A 69 13.99 4.83 9.68
C GLU A 69 13.18 4.37 8.47
N GLN A 70 13.75 4.55 7.28
CA GLN A 70 13.18 3.97 6.06
C GLN A 70 13.11 2.45 6.28
N LEU A 71 11.90 1.89 6.28
CA LEU A 71 11.72 0.45 6.22
C LEU A 71 12.17 -0.01 4.83
N ASP A 72 13.46 -0.32 4.71
CA ASP A 72 14.06 -1.05 3.59
C ASP A 72 13.40 -2.43 3.53
N VAL A 73 12.37 -2.56 2.68
CA VAL A 73 11.76 -3.84 2.29
C VAL A 73 11.92 -4.01 0.79
#